data_AF-A0A973IR82-F1
#
_entry.id   AF-A0A973IR82-F1
#
_cell.length_a   1.000
_cell.length_b   1.000
_cell.length_c   1.000
_cell.angle_alpha   90.00
_cell.angle_beta   90.00
_cell.angle_gamma   90.00
#
_symmetry.space_group_name_H-M   'P 1'
#
loop_
_entity.id
_entity.type
_entity.pdbx_description
1 polymer ?
#
loop_
_entity_poly.entity_id
_entity_poly.type
_entity_poly.pdbx_seq_one_letter_code
_entity_poly.pdbx_strand_id
1 'polypeptide(L)'
;QTASEAYRKIAQAGAKFFSRGDNSGTHKKEMDIWKRADITPSGEWYVVTKDFMTATLKRANDEKGYFMTDSSTWVAERKNHPNLKVLFKGDKVLVNTYHTLSQPRDATPGARWAAAFIEFIGSENGQKIIREYGKDRYGEGLYNDADYAKKFDD
;
A
#
# COMPACT_ATOMS: atom_id res chain seq x y z
N GLN A 1 -2.19 4.04 -18.52
CA GLN A 1 -1.04 3.19 -18.13
C GLN A 1 -1.44 2.36 -16.92
N THR A 2 -1.20 1.05 -16.93
CA THR A 2 -1.51 0.14 -15.81
C THR A 2 -0.28 -0.18 -14.95
N ALA A 3 -0.47 -0.73 -13.76
CA ALA A 3 0.62 -1.23 -12.90
C ALA A 3 1.40 -2.35 -13.59
N SER A 4 0.69 -3.23 -14.32
CA SER A 4 1.34 -4.29 -15.11
C SER A 4 2.21 -3.74 -16.23
N GLU A 5 1.80 -2.65 -16.89
CA GLU A 5 2.64 -1.95 -17.88
C GLU A 5 3.88 -1.31 -17.24
N ALA A 6 3.75 -0.74 -16.05
CA ALA A 6 4.91 -0.22 -15.32
C ALA A 6 5.91 -1.35 -14.98
N TYR A 7 5.40 -2.49 -14.51
CA TYR A 7 6.21 -3.66 -14.18
C TYR A 7 6.90 -4.26 -15.41
N ARG A 8 6.20 -4.34 -16.54
CA ARG A 8 6.81 -4.75 -17.83
C ARG A 8 7.99 -3.86 -18.21
N LYS A 9 7.87 -2.53 -18.06
CA LYS A 9 8.96 -1.60 -18.37
C LYS A 9 10.18 -1.82 -17.47
N ILE A 10 9.97 -2.09 -16.18
CA ILE A 10 11.06 -2.36 -15.23
C ILE A 10 11.81 -3.64 -15.62
N ALA A 11 11.07 -4.71 -15.89
CA ALA A 11 11.63 -6.00 -16.29
C ALA A 11 12.36 -5.92 -17.64
N GLN A 12 11.78 -5.24 -18.64
CA GLN A 12 12.41 -5.03 -19.96
C GLN A 12 13.72 -4.25 -19.86
N ALA A 13 13.81 -3.30 -18.91
CA ALA A 13 15.04 -2.55 -18.67
C ALA A 13 16.08 -3.34 -17.85
N GLY A 14 15.72 -4.50 -17.27
CA GLY A 14 16.57 -5.21 -16.32
C GLY A 14 16.94 -4.37 -15.10
N ALA A 15 16.09 -3.39 -14.74
CA ALA A 15 16.38 -2.48 -13.66
C ALA A 15 16.09 -3.12 -12.30
N LYS A 16 16.93 -2.83 -11.30
CA LYS A 16 16.77 -3.40 -9.95
C LYS A 16 15.35 -3.15 -9.42
N PHE A 17 14.66 -4.22 -9.07
CA PHE A 17 13.39 -4.22 -8.38
C PHE A 17 13.55 -4.95 -7.05
N PHE A 18 13.22 -4.28 -5.95
CA PHE A 18 13.28 -4.86 -4.62
C PHE A 18 11.94 -5.46 -4.26
N SER A 19 11.92 -6.73 -3.89
CA SER A 19 10.74 -7.40 -3.36
C SER A 19 10.93 -7.68 -1.88
N ARG A 20 9.85 -7.53 -1.11
CA ARG A 20 9.88 -7.94 0.30
C ARG A 20 10.02 -9.45 0.45
N GLY A 21 9.40 -10.25 -0.44
CA GLY A 21 9.45 -11.71 -0.41
C GLY A 21 9.05 -12.35 0.92
N ASP A 22 8.18 -11.69 1.69
CA ASP A 22 7.89 -12.02 3.08
C ASP A 22 6.45 -12.55 3.30
N ASN A 23 5.71 -12.80 2.22
CA ASN A 23 4.30 -13.22 2.22
C ASN A 23 3.31 -12.22 2.84
N SER A 24 3.70 -10.97 3.04
CA SER A 24 2.80 -9.89 3.43
C SER A 24 1.75 -9.58 2.35
N GLY A 25 0.73 -8.79 2.72
CA GLY A 25 -0.25 -8.28 1.76
C GLY A 25 0.40 -7.51 0.59
N THR A 26 1.44 -6.72 0.87
CA THR A 26 2.22 -6.02 -0.16
C THR A 26 2.91 -7.00 -1.10
N HIS A 27 3.59 -8.03 -0.57
CA HIS A 27 4.24 -9.04 -1.41
C HIS A 27 3.22 -9.80 -2.28
N LYS A 28 2.07 -10.18 -1.73
CA LYS A 28 1.00 -10.84 -2.50
C LYS A 28 0.51 -9.95 -3.64
N LYS A 29 0.27 -8.67 -3.36
CA LYS A 29 -0.17 -7.70 -4.38
C LYS A 29 0.90 -7.46 -5.45
N GLU A 30 2.17 -7.46 -5.06
CA GLU A 30 3.29 -7.38 -6.00
C GLU A 30 3.26 -8.58 -6.96
N MET A 31 3.10 -9.80 -6.44
CA MET A 31 3.04 -11.03 -7.24
C MET A 31 1.82 -11.03 -8.18
N ASP A 32 0.68 -10.51 -7.73
CA ASP A 32 -0.50 -10.37 -8.58
C ASP A 32 -0.24 -9.43 -9.77
N ILE A 33 0.52 -8.35 -9.57
CA ILE A 33 0.87 -7.41 -10.65
C ILE A 33 1.88 -8.06 -11.61
N TRP A 34 2.89 -8.77 -11.11
CA TRP A 34 3.82 -9.54 -11.95
C TRP A 34 3.09 -10.58 -12.80
N LYS A 35 2.13 -11.31 -12.21
CA LYS A 35 1.28 -12.25 -12.94
C LYS A 35 0.45 -11.55 -14.03
N ARG A 36 -0.16 -10.40 -13.73
CA ARG A 36 -0.89 -9.59 -14.74
C ARG A 36 0.02 -9.00 -15.82
N ALA A 37 1.31 -8.85 -15.53
CA ALA A 37 2.32 -8.45 -16.49
C ALA A 37 2.82 -9.62 -17.37
N ASP A 38 2.36 -10.85 -17.10
CA ASP A 38 2.83 -12.10 -17.72
C ASP A 38 4.34 -12.31 -17.54
N ILE A 39 4.84 -11.97 -16.34
CA ILE A 39 6.26 -12.05 -16.00
C ILE A 39 6.41 -12.82 -14.69
N THR A 40 7.26 -13.85 -14.71
CA THR A 40 7.79 -14.47 -13.49
C THR A 40 9.13 -13.80 -13.16
N PRO A 41 9.19 -12.89 -12.18
CA PRO A 41 10.40 -12.12 -11.91
C PRO A 41 11.51 -13.03 -11.39
N SER A 42 12.70 -12.94 -11.99
CA SER A 42 13.85 -13.79 -11.67
C SER A 42 15.16 -13.17 -12.17
N GLY A 43 16.28 -13.63 -11.63
CA GLY A 43 17.62 -13.13 -11.96
C GLY A 43 18.08 -11.97 -11.07
N GLU A 44 19.24 -11.39 -11.39
CA GLU A 44 19.94 -10.43 -10.52
C GLU A 44 19.21 -9.09 -10.34
N TRP A 45 18.36 -8.70 -11.29
CA TRP A 45 17.58 -7.47 -11.20
C TRP A 45 16.44 -7.58 -10.21
N TYR A 46 15.95 -8.79 -9.90
CA TYR A 46 14.86 -8.99 -8.94
C TYR A 46 15.40 -9.42 -7.58
N VAL A 47 15.50 -8.44 -6.67
CA VAL A 47 16.19 -8.59 -5.38
C VAL A 47 15.19 -8.82 -4.27
N VAL A 48 15.15 -10.05 -3.75
CA VAL A 48 14.32 -10.39 -2.59
C VAL A 48 15.04 -10.02 -1.29
N THR A 49 14.47 -9.11 -0.50
CA THR A 49 15.11 -8.62 0.73
C THR A 49 14.77 -9.46 1.96
N LYS A 50 13.56 -10.03 2.06
CA LYS A 50 13.04 -10.70 3.28
C LYS A 50 12.97 -9.78 4.50
N ASP A 51 12.66 -8.51 4.27
CA ASP A 51 12.68 -7.43 5.28
C ASP A 51 11.34 -6.70 5.40
N PHE A 52 11.23 -5.83 6.40
CA PHE A 52 10.11 -4.90 6.58
C PHE A 52 10.10 -3.75 5.57
N MET A 53 8.93 -3.13 5.39
CA MET A 53 8.69 -2.11 4.35
C MET A 53 9.74 -1.00 4.33
N THR A 54 10.04 -0.38 5.48
CA THR A 54 11.02 0.72 5.58
C THR A 54 12.45 0.27 5.26
N ALA A 55 12.83 -0.94 5.65
CA ALA A 55 14.16 -1.49 5.36
C ALA A 55 14.32 -1.78 3.85
N THR A 56 13.32 -2.38 3.21
CA THR A 56 13.30 -2.59 1.76
C THR A 56 13.29 -1.26 1.00
N LEU A 57 12.52 -0.27 1.46
CA LEU A 57 12.47 1.07 0.87
C LEU A 57 13.82 1.79 0.97
N LYS A 58 14.49 1.72 2.12
CA LYS A 58 15.86 2.23 2.30
C LYS A 58 16.83 1.59 1.32
N ARG A 59 16.78 0.27 1.15
CA ARG A 59 17.63 -0.43 0.19
C ARG A 59 17.37 0.01 -1.24
N ALA A 60 16.10 0.16 -1.63
CA ALA A 60 15.74 0.70 -2.95
C ALA A 60 16.28 2.12 -3.17
N ASN A 61 16.26 2.97 -2.14
CA ASN A 61 16.84 4.31 -2.19
C ASN A 61 18.36 4.28 -2.37
N ASP A 62 19.06 3.44 -1.62
CA ASP A 62 20.52 3.38 -1.60
C ASP A 62 21.05 2.80 -2.93
N GLU A 63 20.36 1.79 -3.47
CA GLU A 63 20.74 1.12 -4.72
C GLU A 63 20.05 1.71 -5.96
N LYS A 64 19.27 2.80 -5.81
CA LYS A 64 18.56 3.51 -6.89
C LYS A 64 17.68 2.59 -7.75
N GLY A 65 16.95 1.66 -7.11
CA GLY A 65 16.03 0.74 -7.79
C GLY A 65 14.56 1.06 -7.54
N TYR A 66 13.72 0.17 -8.07
CA TYR A 66 12.26 0.24 -7.96
C TYR A 66 11.78 -0.58 -6.77
N PHE A 67 10.72 -0.11 -6.13
CA PHE A 67 10.04 -0.84 -5.07
C PHE A 67 8.56 -0.43 -5.04
N MET A 68 7.67 -1.40 -4.83
CA MET A 68 6.27 -1.13 -4.54
C MET A 68 6.08 -0.97 -3.03
N THR A 69 5.72 0.24 -2.61
CA THR A 69 5.42 0.57 -1.22
C THR A 69 3.99 1.06 -1.08
N ASP A 70 3.41 0.92 0.11
CA ASP A 70 2.11 1.51 0.40
C ASP A 70 2.22 3.04 0.58
N SER A 71 1.12 3.76 0.34
CA SER A 71 1.12 5.22 0.38
C SER A 71 1.46 5.76 1.77
N SER A 72 1.04 5.09 2.84
CA SER A 72 1.28 5.56 4.21
C SER A 72 2.76 5.50 4.57
N THR A 73 3.44 4.41 4.24
CA THR A 73 4.90 4.30 4.42
C THR A 73 5.63 5.34 3.58
N TRP A 74 5.23 5.55 2.32
CA TRP A 74 5.84 6.60 1.49
C TRP A 74 5.70 7.99 2.11
N VAL A 75 4.49 8.34 2.56
CA VAL A 75 4.22 9.65 3.19
C VAL A 75 5.07 9.83 4.45
N ALA A 76 5.23 8.78 5.25
CA ALA A 76 6.02 8.81 6.47
C ALA A 76 7.53 8.91 6.22
N GLU A 77 8.04 8.20 5.21
CA GLU A 77 9.48 7.95 5.03
C GLU A 77 10.14 8.74 3.88
N ARG A 78 9.38 9.34 2.94
CA ARG A 78 9.94 9.96 1.73
C ARG A 78 11.05 10.99 1.99
N LYS A 79 11.00 11.71 3.12
CA LYS A 79 12.04 12.69 3.50
C LYS A 79 13.40 12.04 3.79
N ASN A 80 13.40 10.76 4.17
CA ASN A 80 14.61 9.97 4.45
C ASN A 80 15.16 9.31 3.17
N HIS A 81 14.48 9.43 2.04
CA HIS A 81 14.78 8.69 0.81
C HIS A 81 14.86 9.61 -0.42
N PRO A 82 15.90 10.48 -0.49
CA PRO A 82 16.00 11.54 -1.49
C PRO A 82 16.20 11.03 -2.93
N ASN A 83 16.60 9.77 -3.12
CA ASN A 83 16.81 9.18 -4.45
C ASN A 83 15.53 8.54 -5.01
N LEU A 84 14.48 8.42 -4.20
CA LEU A 84 13.21 7.85 -4.61
C LEU A 84 12.19 8.93 -4.92
N LYS A 85 11.29 8.60 -5.85
CA LYS A 85 10.10 9.38 -6.16
C LYS A 85 8.99 8.44 -6.61
N VAL A 86 7.74 8.88 -6.46
CA VAL A 86 6.60 8.14 -7.00
C VAL A 86 6.62 8.23 -8.53
N LEU A 87 6.86 7.09 -9.19
CA LEU A 87 6.86 6.99 -10.65
C LEU A 87 5.52 6.53 -11.21
N PHE A 88 4.72 5.83 -10.41
CA PHE A 88 3.42 5.31 -10.82
C PHE A 88 2.47 5.24 -9.62
N LYS A 89 1.21 5.64 -9.83
CA LYS A 89 0.09 5.49 -8.89
C LYS A 89 -1.24 5.51 -9.66
N GLY A 90 -2.31 5.01 -9.05
CA GLY A 90 -3.68 5.20 -9.54
C GLY A 90 -4.32 4.03 -10.29
N ASP A 91 -3.61 2.91 -10.49
CA ASP A 91 -4.26 1.68 -10.97
C ASP A 91 -5.15 1.08 -9.85
N LYS A 92 -6.37 0.66 -10.20
CA LYS A 92 -7.32 0.00 -9.28
C LYS A 92 -6.69 -1.20 -8.56
N VAL A 93 -5.76 -1.93 -9.19
CA VAL A 93 -5.06 -3.06 -8.53
C VAL A 93 -4.25 -2.62 -7.31
N LEU A 94 -3.76 -1.37 -7.28
CA LEU A 94 -2.96 -0.82 -6.19
C LEU A 94 -3.81 -0.33 -5.01
N VAL A 95 -5.13 -0.25 -5.18
CA VAL A 95 -6.03 0.17 -4.12
C VAL A 95 -6.11 -0.92 -3.06
N ASN A 96 -6.04 -0.48 -1.80
CA ASN A 96 -6.14 -1.34 -0.62
C ASN A 96 -7.29 -0.83 0.26
N THR A 97 -8.51 -1.29 -0.02
CA THR A 97 -9.71 -0.90 0.71
C THR A 97 -9.82 -1.67 2.02
N TYR A 98 -10.02 -0.94 3.12
CA TYR A 98 -10.25 -1.52 4.43
C TYR A 98 -11.74 -1.63 4.71
N HIS A 99 -12.15 -2.75 5.28
CA HIS A 99 -13.52 -2.99 5.73
C HIS A 99 -13.50 -3.26 7.24
N THR A 100 -14.50 -2.74 7.94
CA THR A 100 -14.73 -3.10 9.33
C THR A 100 -15.82 -4.16 9.39
N LEU A 101 -15.61 -5.19 10.21
CA LEU A 101 -16.51 -6.32 10.35
C LEU A 101 -16.76 -6.55 11.84
N SER A 102 -18.01 -6.77 12.21
CA SER A 102 -18.38 -7.19 13.56
C SER A 102 -19.30 -8.40 13.50
N GLN A 103 -19.30 -9.18 14.57
CA GLN A 103 -20.37 -10.14 14.83
C GLN A 103 -21.71 -9.40 15.05
N PRO A 104 -22.86 -10.11 14.99
CA PRO A 104 -24.15 -9.57 15.42
C PRO A 104 -24.06 -8.94 16.82
N ARG A 105 -24.82 -7.86 17.06
CA ARG A 105 -24.70 -7.00 18.27
C ARG A 105 -24.87 -7.73 19.61
N ASP A 106 -25.58 -8.85 19.58
CA ASP A 106 -25.94 -9.71 20.71
C ASP A 106 -25.07 -10.98 20.82
N ALA A 107 -24.15 -11.21 19.87
CA ALA A 107 -23.35 -12.42 19.82
C ALA A 107 -22.40 -12.58 21.02
N THR A 108 -21.89 -11.46 21.56
CA THR A 108 -21.02 -11.45 22.75
C THR A 108 -21.25 -10.18 23.58
N PRO A 109 -20.84 -10.15 24.87
CA PRO A 109 -20.90 -8.92 25.67
C PRO A 109 -20.16 -7.72 25.04
N GLY A 110 -19.15 -8.00 24.20
CA GLY A 110 -18.37 -6.99 23.48
C GLY A 110 -18.96 -6.55 22.14
N ALA A 111 -19.90 -7.30 21.56
CA ALA A 111 -20.37 -7.05 20.20
C ALA A 111 -21.08 -5.70 20.04
N ARG A 112 -21.77 -5.24 21.09
CA ARG A 112 -22.36 -3.88 21.10
C ARG A 112 -21.31 -2.77 20.94
N TRP A 113 -20.12 -2.95 21.53
CA TRP A 113 -19.03 -1.98 21.45
C TRP A 113 -18.33 -2.03 20.10
N ALA A 114 -18.17 -3.23 19.53
CA ALA A 114 -17.67 -3.39 18.16
C ALA A 114 -18.60 -2.69 17.16
N ALA A 115 -19.92 -2.88 17.28
CA ALA A 115 -20.88 -2.22 16.41
C ALA A 115 -20.86 -0.69 16.57
N ALA A 116 -20.80 -0.19 17.81
CA ALA A 116 -20.67 1.25 18.07
C ALA A 116 -19.37 1.84 17.50
N PHE A 117 -18.26 1.08 17.54
CA PHE A 117 -17.00 1.49 16.93
C PHE A 117 -17.08 1.56 15.41
N ILE A 118 -17.77 0.60 14.77
CA ILE A 118 -18.01 0.63 13.32
C ILE A 118 -18.85 1.84 12.93
N GLU A 119 -19.93 2.13 13.67
CA GLU A 119 -20.74 3.34 13.47
C GLU A 119 -19.90 4.61 13.61
N PHE A 120 -19.04 4.67 14.62
CA PHE A 120 -18.13 5.79 14.82
C PHE A 120 -17.14 5.95 13.66
N ILE A 121 -16.47 4.87 13.24
CA ILE A 121 -15.55 4.90 12.10
C ILE A 121 -16.27 5.38 10.83
N GLY A 122 -17.50 4.91 10.59
CA GLY A 122 -18.31 5.30 9.44
C GLY A 122 -18.89 6.72 9.50
N SER A 123 -18.91 7.35 10.68
CA SER A 123 -19.40 8.72 10.85
C SER A 123 -18.47 9.76 10.25
N GLU A 124 -18.98 10.96 9.99
CA GLU A 124 -18.18 12.09 9.50
C GLU A 124 -16.98 12.40 10.43
N ASN A 125 -17.17 12.29 11.75
CA ASN A 125 -16.08 12.49 12.71
C ASN A 125 -14.99 11.42 12.59
N GLY A 126 -15.37 10.15 12.44
CA GLY A 126 -14.42 9.05 12.25
C GLY A 126 -13.65 9.17 10.93
N GLN A 127 -14.36 9.45 9.84
CA GLN A 127 -13.77 9.68 8.52
C GLN A 127 -12.85 10.91 8.52
N LYS A 128 -13.19 11.96 9.30
CA LYS A 128 -12.32 13.12 9.49
C LYS A 128 -10.99 12.77 10.15
N ILE A 129 -11.03 11.98 11.21
CA ILE A 129 -9.81 11.51 11.87
C ILE A 129 -8.95 10.73 10.87
N ILE A 130 -9.55 9.83 10.08
CA ILE A 130 -8.81 9.03 9.09
C ILE A 130 -8.11 9.90 8.04
N ARG A 131 -8.84 10.82 7.40
CA ARG A 131 -8.30 11.66 6.31
C ARG A 131 -7.33 12.74 6.80
N GLU A 132 -7.37 13.11 8.09
CA GLU A 132 -6.44 14.10 8.68
C GLU A 132 -5.23 13.44 9.34
N TYR A 133 -5.29 12.14 9.63
CA TYR A 133 -4.23 11.43 10.31
C TYR A 133 -2.88 11.56 9.58
N GLY A 134 -1.90 12.16 10.29
CA GLY A 134 -0.54 12.36 9.81
C GLY A 134 -0.26 13.68 9.09
N LYS A 135 -1.27 14.48 8.74
CA LYS A 135 -1.07 15.76 8.03
C LYS A 135 -0.12 16.70 8.77
N ASP A 136 -0.29 16.82 10.07
CA ASP A 136 0.47 17.73 10.92
C ASP A 136 1.98 17.40 10.92
N ARG A 137 2.30 16.10 10.76
CA ARG A 137 3.68 15.58 10.83
C ARG A 137 4.32 15.47 9.45
N TYR A 138 3.54 15.06 8.45
CA TYR A 138 4.05 14.68 7.14
C TYR A 138 3.63 15.61 6.00
N GLY A 139 2.77 16.61 6.28
CA GLY A 139 2.24 17.58 5.31
C GLY A 139 1.10 17.04 4.43
N GLU A 140 0.78 15.75 4.53
CA GLU A 140 -0.30 15.08 3.82
C GLU A 140 -0.85 13.93 4.68
N GLY A 141 -2.08 13.48 4.40
CA GLY A 141 -2.72 12.40 5.14
C GLY A 141 -2.12 11.04 4.78
N LEU A 142 -1.99 10.15 5.77
CA LEU A 142 -1.51 8.78 5.55
C LEU A 142 -2.54 7.89 4.88
N TYR A 143 -3.83 8.19 5.09
CA TYR A 143 -4.95 7.43 4.60
C TYR A 143 -5.96 8.34 3.89
N ASN A 144 -6.73 7.74 2.99
CA ASN A 144 -7.92 8.37 2.43
C ASN A 144 -9.17 7.82 3.14
N ASP A 145 -10.26 8.57 3.09
CA ASP A 145 -11.54 8.18 3.68
C ASP A 145 -12.33 7.21 2.76
N ALA A 146 -13.48 6.75 3.26
CA ALA A 146 -14.37 5.85 2.57
C ALA A 146 -14.94 6.46 1.27
N ASP A 147 -15.14 7.78 1.20
CA ASP A 147 -15.64 8.43 -0.02
C ASP A 147 -14.59 8.42 -1.15
N TYR A 148 -13.31 8.54 -0.81
CA TYR A 148 -12.25 8.26 -1.77
C TYR A 148 -12.24 6.79 -2.21
N ALA A 149 -12.41 5.85 -1.27
CA ALA A 149 -12.39 4.42 -1.56
C ALA A 149 -13.52 3.98 -2.50
N LYS A 150 -14.74 4.53 -2.34
CA LYS A 150 -15.92 4.24 -3.18
C LYS A 150 -15.68 4.44 -4.68
N LYS A 151 -14.73 5.30 -5.06
CA LYS A 151 -14.34 5.51 -6.47
C LYS A 151 -13.75 4.26 -7.13
N PHE A 152 -13.37 3.28 -6.31
CA PHE A 152 -12.74 2.04 -6.71
C PHE A 152 -13.57 0.81 -6.35
N ASP A 153 -14.78 0.98 -5.83
CA ASP A 153 -15.74 -0.14 -5.74
C ASP A 153 -16.17 -0.52 -7.18
N ASP A 154 -16.50 -1.80 -7.40
CA ASP A 154 -17.05 -2.29 -8.67
C ASP A 154 -18.55 -2.00 -8.79
#